data_AF-A0A972NAS2-F1
#
_entry.id   AF-A0A972NAS2-F1
#
_cell.length_a   1.000
_cell.length_b   1.000
_cell.length_c   1.000
_cell.angle_alpha   90.00
_cell.angle_beta   90.00
_cell.angle_gamma   90.00
#
_symmetry.space_group_name_H-M   'P 1'
#
loop_
_entity.id
_entity.type
_entity.pdbx_description
1 polymer ?
#
loop_
_entity_poly.entity_id
_entity_poly.type
_entity_poly.pdbx_seq_one_letter_code
_entity_poly.pdbx_strand_id
1 'polypeptide(L)'
;MVRIVKYLKPFVLLVVLAIALLFVQADADLTLPDYMSRIVNVGIQQGGIERAVPEAMRETTMQHLALFIPEQDQKEILAHYRLVEPNTPEAQALQDKYPLVQQEPIYVLKDASPEVIDRLEPLMGKGLLMVYGIQRIEENPEEAKQLMPNAEFDLSKVPPDTDLFAMLAKMPASKRDEISQAMTERFQAIGGEKALLQAATRAVKAEYDALGVDTAKIQNDYILHTGALMLLIALIAAIATISVGYLAARIAAGLARDLRHALFAKVMHFSGAEFDRFSTASLITRATNDITQIQTATMMLVRMVFYAPIIGIGAIIHALDKSPSMWWTIALAVIVLLGVISVVFSITLP
;
A
#
# COMPACT_ATOMS: atom_id res chain seq x y z
N MET A 1 24.78 -19.75 -30.61
CA MET A 1 24.16 -19.87 -29.27
C MET A 1 23.56 -21.25 -28.97
N VAL A 2 22.75 -21.86 -29.83
CA VAL A 2 22.03 -23.14 -29.53
C VAL A 2 22.94 -24.30 -29.07
N ARG A 3 24.19 -24.36 -29.55
CA ARG A 3 25.17 -25.38 -29.12
C ARG A 3 25.68 -25.18 -27.68
N ILE A 4 25.67 -23.96 -27.16
CA ILE A 4 26.11 -23.61 -25.80
C ILE A 4 25.05 -24.01 -24.77
N VAL A 5 23.76 -23.91 -25.12
CA VAL A 5 22.62 -24.26 -24.25
C VAL A 5 22.70 -25.71 -23.75
N LYS A 6 23.32 -26.61 -24.51
CA LYS A 6 23.55 -28.01 -24.09
C LYS A 6 24.39 -28.11 -22.82
N TYR A 7 25.36 -27.21 -22.64
CA TYR A 7 26.23 -27.15 -21.46
C TYR A 7 25.55 -26.49 -20.26
N LEU A 8 24.37 -25.88 -20.46
CA LEU A 8 23.54 -25.36 -19.38
C LEU A 8 22.62 -26.43 -18.75
N LYS A 9 22.40 -27.55 -19.44
CA LYS A 9 21.53 -28.64 -18.98
C LYS A 9 21.83 -29.15 -17.56
N PRO A 10 23.09 -29.34 -17.15
CA PRO A 10 23.40 -29.78 -15.78
C PRO A 10 22.97 -28.78 -14.71
N PHE A 11 22.75 -27.52 -15.08
CA PHE A 11 22.46 -26.41 -14.17
C PHE A 11 20.99 -25.97 -14.20
N VAL A 12 20.11 -26.68 -14.91
CA VAL A 12 18.69 -26.31 -15.07
C VAL A 12 17.99 -26.12 -13.73
N LEU A 13 18.25 -27.00 -12.75
CA LEU A 13 17.66 -26.86 -11.41
C LEU A 13 18.10 -25.55 -10.73
N LEU A 14 19.37 -25.17 -10.85
CA LEU A 14 19.89 -23.92 -10.29
C LEU A 14 19.31 -22.71 -11.01
N VAL A 15 19.11 -22.80 -12.32
CA VAL A 15 18.46 -21.74 -13.11
C VAL A 15 17.01 -21.55 -12.68
N VAL A 16 16.25 -22.63 -12.54
CA VAL A 16 14.85 -22.58 -12.07
C VAL A 16 14.77 -22.00 -10.66
N LEU A 17 15.66 -22.43 -9.76
CA LEU A 17 15.73 -21.88 -8.41
C LEU A 17 16.08 -20.39 -8.41
N ALA A 18 17.03 -19.96 -9.25
CA ALA A 18 17.38 -18.55 -9.40
C ALA A 18 16.19 -17.73 -9.90
N ILE A 19 15.44 -18.23 -10.89
CA ILE A 19 14.24 -17.57 -11.41
C ILE A 19 13.16 -17.48 -10.32
N ALA A 20 12.92 -18.54 -9.55
CA ALA A 20 11.97 -18.50 -8.44
C ALA A 20 12.36 -17.44 -7.39
N LEU A 21 13.64 -17.33 -7.06
CA LEU A 21 14.14 -16.30 -6.15
C LEU A 21 14.02 -14.89 -6.74
N LEU A 22 14.15 -14.72 -8.06
CA LEU A 22 13.89 -13.44 -8.72
C LEU A 22 12.43 -13.01 -8.60
N PHE A 23 11.47 -13.94 -8.64
CA PHE A 23 10.06 -13.61 -8.36
C PHE A 23 9.88 -13.14 -6.91
N VAL A 24 10.49 -13.82 -5.94
CA VAL A 24 10.45 -13.40 -4.53
C VAL A 24 11.08 -12.01 -4.36
N GLN A 25 12.22 -11.77 -5.01
CA GLN A 25 12.88 -10.47 -4.98
C GLN A 25 11.99 -9.38 -5.60
N ALA A 26 11.39 -9.64 -6.76
CA ALA A 26 10.53 -8.67 -7.44
C ALA A 26 9.29 -8.32 -6.61
N ASP A 27 8.63 -9.33 -6.04
CA ASP A 27 7.47 -9.13 -5.18
C ASP A 27 7.82 -8.31 -3.93
N ALA A 28 8.94 -8.62 -3.29
CA ALA A 28 9.43 -7.85 -2.15
C ALA A 28 9.74 -6.38 -2.54
N ASP A 29 10.43 -6.15 -3.65
CA ASP A 29 10.76 -4.81 -4.13
C ASP A 29 9.50 -3.99 -4.49
N LEU A 30 8.46 -4.64 -5.05
CA LEU A 30 7.20 -3.99 -5.43
C LEU A 30 6.27 -3.71 -4.23
N THR A 31 6.38 -4.49 -3.15
CA THR A 31 5.54 -4.33 -1.96
C THR A 31 6.09 -3.31 -0.96
N LEU A 32 7.41 -3.07 -0.91
CA LEU A 32 8.02 -2.09 0.00
C LEU A 32 7.39 -0.67 -0.06
N PRO A 33 7.06 -0.10 -1.24
CA PRO A 33 6.37 1.18 -1.34
C PRO A 33 5.00 1.20 -0.65
N ASP A 34 4.30 0.07 -0.59
CA ASP A 34 3.00 -0.03 0.08
C ASP A 34 3.13 0.08 1.59
N TYR A 35 4.15 -0.55 2.19
CA TYR A 35 4.42 -0.43 3.62
C TYR A 35 4.82 1.00 3.97
N MET A 36 5.66 1.64 3.16
CA MET A 36 5.99 3.06 3.31
C MET A 36 4.73 3.93 3.24
N SER A 37 3.85 3.69 2.27
CA SER A 37 2.58 4.40 2.14
C SER A 37 1.67 4.18 3.36
N ARG A 38 1.60 2.96 3.91
CA ARG A 38 0.83 2.66 5.13
C ARG A 38 1.39 3.36 6.37
N ILE A 39 2.72 3.40 6.53
CA ILE A 39 3.35 4.12 7.65
C ILE A 39 2.99 5.60 7.60
N VAL A 40 3.07 6.23 6.42
CA VAL A 40 2.75 7.65 6.28
C VAL A 40 1.25 7.91 6.37
N ASN A 41 0.45 7.23 5.57
CA ASN A 41 -0.97 7.52 5.45
C ASN A 41 -1.75 7.04 6.68
N VAL A 42 -1.58 5.79 7.10
CA VAL A 42 -2.32 5.25 8.24
C VAL A 42 -1.62 5.62 9.54
N GLY A 43 -0.32 5.34 9.66
CA GLY A 43 0.44 5.60 10.88
C GLY A 43 0.48 7.09 11.21
N ILE A 44 1.06 7.92 10.33
CA ILE A 44 1.30 9.34 10.64
C ILE A 44 0.05 10.19 10.42
N GLN A 45 -0.62 10.10 9.26
CA GLN A 45 -1.72 11.01 8.92
C GLN A 45 -3.05 10.65 9.57
N GLN A 46 -3.30 9.36 9.87
CA GLN A 46 -4.54 8.86 10.47
C GLN A 46 -4.37 8.42 11.93
N GLY A 47 -3.14 8.48 12.48
CA GLY A 47 -2.86 8.13 13.87
C GLY A 47 -2.95 6.63 14.18
N GLY A 48 -2.67 5.77 13.19
CA GLY A 48 -2.76 4.31 13.32
C GLY A 48 -4.18 3.74 13.16
N ILE A 49 -5.16 4.56 12.81
CA ILE A 49 -6.56 4.16 12.64
C ILE A 49 -6.84 3.86 11.18
N GLU A 50 -7.09 2.59 10.86
CA GLU A 50 -7.27 2.13 9.48
C GLU A 50 -8.65 2.42 8.89
N ARG A 51 -9.69 2.46 9.74
CA ARG A 51 -11.10 2.46 9.31
C ARG A 51 -11.88 3.60 9.94
N ALA A 52 -12.84 4.13 9.20
CA ALA A 52 -13.75 5.17 9.68
C ALA A 52 -14.93 4.63 10.52
N VAL A 53 -14.80 3.40 11.03
CA VAL A 53 -15.76 2.75 11.94
C VAL A 53 -15.11 2.67 13.33
N PRO A 54 -15.53 3.49 14.30
CA PRO A 54 -14.98 3.47 15.64
C PRO A 54 -15.37 2.17 16.36
N GLU A 55 -14.41 1.54 17.02
CA GLU A 55 -14.67 0.37 17.87
C GLU A 55 -15.46 0.75 19.13
N ALA A 56 -15.29 1.99 19.61
CA ALA A 56 -16.11 2.56 20.67
C ALA A 56 -16.31 4.06 20.46
N MET A 57 -17.45 4.57 20.91
CA MET A 57 -17.80 5.98 20.84
C MET A 57 -18.77 6.35 21.96
N ARG A 58 -18.77 7.62 22.38
CA ARG A 58 -19.66 8.13 23.42
C ARG A 58 -21.11 8.11 22.95
N GLU A 59 -22.04 7.97 23.90
CA GLU A 59 -23.47 8.07 23.61
C GLU A 59 -23.82 9.42 22.95
N THR A 60 -23.21 10.50 23.41
CA THR A 60 -23.39 11.85 22.85
C THR A 60 -22.98 11.90 21.36
N THR A 61 -21.85 11.31 21.01
CA THR A 61 -21.38 11.21 19.63
C THR A 61 -22.34 10.39 18.77
N MET A 62 -22.89 9.29 19.28
CA MET A 62 -23.92 8.49 18.58
C MET A 62 -25.22 9.28 18.37
N GLN A 63 -25.66 10.05 19.37
CA GLN A 63 -26.85 10.90 19.25
C GLN A 63 -26.66 12.00 18.20
N HIS A 64 -25.48 12.63 18.17
CA HIS A 64 -25.14 13.62 17.14
C HIS A 64 -25.05 12.99 15.75
N LEU A 65 -24.50 11.77 15.66
CA LEU A 65 -24.41 11.02 14.40
C LEU A 65 -25.80 10.77 13.80
N ALA A 66 -26.78 10.43 14.64
CA ALA A 66 -28.16 10.21 14.24
C ALA A 66 -28.83 11.45 13.60
N LEU A 67 -28.28 12.65 13.75
CA LEU A 67 -28.81 13.84 13.08
C LEU A 67 -28.55 13.87 11.57
N PHE A 68 -27.55 13.13 11.09
CA PHE A 68 -27.04 13.17 9.71
C PHE A 68 -27.23 11.86 8.94
N ILE A 69 -27.71 10.82 9.62
CA ILE A 69 -27.92 9.49 9.06
C ILE A 69 -29.44 9.23 8.99
N PRO A 70 -29.98 8.71 7.88
CA PRO A 70 -31.40 8.33 7.78
C PRO A 70 -31.80 7.30 8.85
N GLU A 71 -33.05 7.34 9.32
CA GLU A 71 -33.53 6.43 10.38
C GLU A 71 -33.35 4.92 10.06
N GLN A 72 -33.42 4.55 8.78
CA GLN A 72 -33.18 3.17 8.34
C GLN A 72 -31.74 2.73 8.63
N ASP A 73 -30.77 3.56 8.28
CA ASP A 73 -29.34 3.30 8.43
C ASP A 73 -28.92 3.38 9.90
N GLN A 74 -29.57 4.24 10.70
CA GLN A 74 -29.36 4.30 12.15
C GLN A 74 -29.68 2.95 12.83
N LYS A 75 -30.78 2.30 12.43
CA LYS A 75 -31.15 0.98 12.98
C LYS A 75 -30.12 -0.08 12.62
N GLU A 76 -29.57 -0.02 11.40
CA GLU A 76 -28.49 -0.92 10.97
C GLU A 76 -27.22 -0.71 11.79
N ILE A 77 -26.80 0.54 12.00
CA ILE A 77 -25.66 0.87 12.87
C ILE A 77 -25.90 0.35 14.29
N LEU A 78 -27.02 0.72 14.91
CA LEU A 78 -27.33 0.32 16.29
C LEU A 78 -27.49 -1.20 16.46
N ALA A 79 -27.81 -1.96 15.41
CA ALA A 79 -27.82 -3.41 15.47
C ALA A 79 -26.41 -3.98 15.73
N HIS A 80 -25.37 -3.31 15.24
CA HIS A 80 -23.97 -3.71 15.36
C HIS A 80 -23.23 -3.09 16.56
N TYR A 81 -23.81 -2.11 17.23
CA TYR A 81 -23.27 -1.56 18.48
C TYR A 81 -24.05 -2.07 19.70
N ARG A 82 -23.38 -2.10 20.85
CA ARG A 82 -24.00 -2.34 22.16
C ARG A 82 -23.72 -1.15 23.08
N LEU A 83 -24.72 -0.74 23.84
CA LEU A 83 -24.57 0.30 24.85
C LEU A 83 -23.98 -0.32 26.11
N VAL A 84 -22.90 0.26 26.61
CA VAL A 84 -22.22 -0.13 27.85
C VAL A 84 -22.42 0.98 28.86
N GLU A 85 -23.16 0.69 29.93
CA GLU A 85 -23.40 1.65 30.99
C GLU A 85 -22.25 1.67 32.02
N PRO A 86 -22.00 2.83 32.66
CA PRO A 86 -21.04 2.96 33.74
C PRO A 86 -21.28 1.99 34.89
N ASN A 87 -20.23 1.62 35.62
CA ASN A 87 -20.30 0.74 36.80
C ASN A 87 -20.83 -0.68 36.54
N THR A 88 -20.91 -1.10 35.27
CA THR A 88 -21.22 -2.50 34.92
C THR A 88 -19.94 -3.36 34.92
N PRO A 89 -20.05 -4.68 35.11
CA PRO A 89 -18.90 -5.60 34.98
C PRO A 89 -18.22 -5.49 33.60
N GLU A 90 -19.01 -5.18 32.58
CA GLU A 90 -18.55 -4.97 31.21
C GLU A 90 -17.74 -3.67 31.06
N ALA A 91 -18.21 -2.57 31.66
CA ALA A 91 -17.43 -1.33 31.76
C ALA A 91 -16.10 -1.56 32.47
N GLN A 92 -16.09 -2.39 33.52
CA GLN A 92 -14.86 -2.71 34.26
C GLN A 92 -13.86 -3.51 33.43
N ALA A 93 -14.34 -4.41 32.56
CA ALA A 93 -13.48 -5.13 31.62
C ALA A 93 -12.89 -4.22 30.53
N LEU A 94 -13.56 -3.11 30.21
CA LEU A 94 -13.18 -2.20 29.13
C LEU A 94 -12.40 -0.95 29.60
N GLN A 95 -12.35 -0.69 30.90
CA GLN A 95 -11.75 0.53 31.47
C GLN A 95 -10.29 0.76 31.06
N ASP A 96 -9.51 -0.31 30.88
CA ASP A 96 -8.09 -0.22 30.53
C ASP A 96 -7.90 0.27 29.09
N LYS A 97 -8.89 0.00 28.22
CA LYS A 97 -8.90 0.42 26.83
C LYS A 97 -9.63 1.74 26.63
N TYR A 98 -10.74 1.95 27.34
CA TYR A 98 -11.59 3.14 27.27
C TYR A 98 -11.82 3.70 28.69
N PRO A 99 -10.94 4.58 29.19
CA PRO A 99 -11.04 5.08 30.57
C PRO A 99 -12.37 5.77 30.91
N LEU A 100 -13.00 6.45 29.96
CA LEU A 100 -14.28 7.14 30.20
C LEU A 100 -15.50 6.22 30.35
N VAL A 101 -15.39 4.91 30.07
CA VAL A 101 -16.51 3.96 30.19
C VAL A 101 -17.09 3.89 31.61
N GLN A 102 -16.31 4.27 32.63
CA GLN A 102 -16.74 4.30 34.03
C GLN A 102 -17.46 5.60 34.42
N GLN A 103 -17.40 6.63 33.58
CA GLN A 103 -17.97 7.95 33.86
C GLN A 103 -19.23 8.20 33.04
N GLU A 104 -19.25 7.74 31.79
CA GLU A 104 -20.36 7.96 30.86
C GLU A 104 -20.64 6.70 30.01
N PRO A 105 -21.88 6.53 29.53
CA PRO A 105 -22.23 5.41 28.67
C PRO A 105 -21.57 5.54 27.28
N ILE A 106 -21.06 4.42 26.79
CA ILE A 106 -20.42 4.34 25.46
C ILE A 106 -21.05 3.22 24.63
N TYR A 107 -21.10 3.42 23.32
CA TYR A 107 -21.40 2.37 22.37
C TYR A 107 -20.11 1.65 21.97
N VAL A 108 -20.12 0.32 22.03
CA VAL A 108 -19.00 -0.53 21.60
C VAL A 108 -19.45 -1.41 20.43
N LEU A 109 -18.63 -1.49 19.40
CA LEU A 109 -18.87 -2.32 18.23
C LEU A 109 -18.84 -3.80 18.65
N LYS A 110 -19.86 -4.56 18.24
CA LYS A 110 -19.91 -6.02 18.40
C LYS A 110 -18.96 -6.67 17.40
N ASP A 111 -18.60 -7.93 17.62
CA ASP A 111 -17.85 -8.71 16.61
C ASP A 111 -18.59 -8.68 15.27
N ALA A 112 -18.05 -7.92 14.31
CA ALA A 112 -18.62 -7.68 13.01
C ALA A 112 -17.70 -8.26 11.94
N SER A 113 -18.29 -8.91 10.93
CA SER A 113 -17.51 -9.43 9.81
C SER A 113 -16.95 -8.28 8.96
N PRO A 114 -15.86 -8.49 8.21
CA PRO A 114 -15.31 -7.45 7.32
C PRO A 114 -16.35 -6.87 6.36
N GLU A 115 -17.27 -7.69 5.85
CA GLU A 115 -18.36 -7.23 4.96
C GLU A 115 -19.37 -6.33 5.66
N VAL A 116 -19.55 -6.48 6.98
CA VAL A 116 -20.36 -5.55 7.77
C VAL A 116 -19.63 -4.23 7.94
N ILE A 117 -18.34 -4.28 8.29
CA ILE A 117 -17.52 -3.07 8.48
C ILE A 117 -17.47 -2.25 7.18
N ASP A 118 -17.23 -2.89 6.04
CA ASP A 118 -17.18 -2.22 4.73
C ASP A 118 -18.53 -1.56 4.35
N ARG A 119 -19.66 -2.09 4.82
CA ARG A 119 -20.99 -1.47 4.64
C ARG A 119 -21.23 -0.30 5.60
N LEU A 120 -20.76 -0.41 6.84
CA LEU A 120 -20.92 0.64 7.85
C LEU A 120 -19.96 1.81 7.63
N GLU A 121 -18.77 1.57 7.09
CA GLU A 121 -17.71 2.56 6.91
C GLU A 121 -18.13 3.83 6.16
N PRO A 122 -18.81 3.79 5.01
CA PRO A 122 -19.27 5.01 4.34
C PRO A 122 -20.32 5.77 5.16
N LEU A 123 -21.23 5.05 5.85
CA LEU A 123 -22.29 5.65 6.67
C LEU A 123 -21.70 6.35 7.91
N MET A 124 -20.88 5.61 8.66
CA MET A 124 -20.17 6.11 9.84
C MET A 124 -19.20 7.21 9.48
N GLY A 125 -18.41 7.03 8.43
CA GLY A 125 -17.39 7.99 8.01
C GLY A 125 -18.00 9.33 7.64
N LYS A 126 -19.10 9.33 6.87
CA LYS A 126 -19.82 10.56 6.51
C LYS A 126 -20.39 11.25 7.75
N GLY A 127 -21.11 10.52 8.59
CA GLY A 127 -21.74 11.10 9.77
C GLY A 127 -20.72 11.62 10.80
N LEU A 128 -19.67 10.85 11.09
CA LEU A 128 -18.62 11.23 12.03
C LEU A 128 -17.85 12.45 11.58
N LEU A 129 -17.60 12.57 10.27
CA LEU A 129 -16.94 13.73 9.71
C LEU A 129 -17.81 15.00 9.88
N MET A 130 -19.14 14.88 9.78
CA MET A 130 -20.06 16.00 10.06
C MET A 130 -20.04 16.38 11.53
N VAL A 131 -20.17 15.40 12.43
CA VAL A 131 -20.12 15.63 13.88
C VAL A 131 -18.80 16.30 14.26
N TYR A 132 -17.68 15.76 13.81
CA TYR A 132 -16.36 16.31 14.08
C TYR A 132 -16.18 17.71 13.48
N GLY A 133 -16.66 17.94 12.26
CA GLY A 133 -16.61 19.26 11.62
C GLY A 133 -17.40 20.31 12.40
N ILE A 134 -18.56 19.97 12.94
CA ILE A 134 -19.38 20.88 13.76
C ILE A 134 -18.72 21.14 15.11
N GLN A 135 -18.20 20.11 15.79
CA GLN A 135 -17.45 20.26 17.04
C GLN A 135 -16.25 21.21 16.89
N ARG A 136 -15.51 21.09 15.78
CA ARG A 136 -14.41 22.01 15.45
C ARG A 136 -14.87 23.45 15.24
N ILE A 137 -16.05 23.66 14.67
CA ILE A 137 -16.65 25.00 14.50
C ILE A 137 -17.09 25.57 15.85
N GLU A 138 -17.67 24.75 16.74
CA GLU A 138 -18.04 25.17 18.11
C GLU A 138 -16.79 25.58 18.90
N GLU A 139 -15.69 24.84 18.77
CA GLU A 139 -14.41 25.16 19.42
C GLU A 139 -13.73 26.39 18.79
N ASN A 140 -13.72 26.48 17.45
CA ASN A 140 -13.05 27.50 16.66
C ASN A 140 -13.95 28.05 15.52
N PRO A 141 -14.75 29.11 15.75
CA PRO A 141 -15.70 29.64 14.76
C PRO A 141 -15.08 30.13 13.44
N GLU A 142 -13.78 30.47 13.42
CA GLU A 142 -13.05 30.86 12.20
C GLU A 142 -12.84 29.67 11.24
N GLU A 143 -12.85 28.42 11.73
CA GLU A 143 -12.73 27.21 10.90
C GLU A 143 -14.01 26.98 10.05
N ALA A 144 -15.15 27.58 10.43
CA ALA A 144 -16.41 27.48 9.70
C ALA A 144 -16.30 27.91 8.24
N LYS A 145 -15.54 28.97 7.95
CA LYS A 145 -15.35 29.47 6.57
C LYS A 145 -14.47 28.55 5.73
N GLN A 146 -13.58 27.76 6.35
CA GLN A 146 -12.78 26.77 5.63
C GLN A 146 -13.60 25.51 5.34
N LEU A 147 -14.42 25.07 6.30
CA LEU A 147 -15.28 23.90 6.20
C LEU A 147 -16.54 24.13 5.35
N MET A 148 -17.03 25.37 5.25
CA MET A 148 -18.23 25.72 4.47
C MET A 148 -18.13 27.14 3.85
N PRO A 149 -17.24 27.37 2.86
CA PRO A 149 -17.00 28.71 2.29
C PRO A 149 -18.20 29.30 1.54
N ASN A 150 -19.14 28.45 1.09
CA ASN A 150 -20.32 28.82 0.31
C ASN A 150 -21.64 28.34 0.94
N ALA A 151 -21.67 28.03 2.25
CA ALA A 151 -22.93 27.67 2.88
C ALA A 151 -23.86 28.88 2.94
N GLU A 152 -25.11 28.71 2.51
CA GLU A 152 -26.17 29.70 2.77
C GLU A 152 -26.36 29.96 4.27
N PHE A 153 -26.01 28.97 5.09
CA PHE A 153 -25.99 29.05 6.55
C PHE A 153 -24.59 29.46 7.02
N ASP A 154 -24.40 30.76 7.24
CA ASP A 154 -23.14 31.33 7.73
C ASP A 154 -22.94 30.99 9.22
N LEU A 155 -22.40 29.80 9.49
CA LEU A 155 -22.11 29.32 10.84
C LEU A 155 -21.14 30.22 11.61
N SER A 156 -20.37 31.07 10.91
CA SER A 156 -19.47 32.04 11.55
C SER A 156 -20.19 33.22 12.23
N LYS A 157 -21.50 33.36 12.00
CA LYS A 157 -22.37 34.36 12.65
C LYS A 157 -23.22 33.80 13.79
N VAL A 158 -23.09 32.50 14.08
CA VAL A 158 -23.80 31.90 15.21
C VAL A 158 -23.11 32.36 16.51
N PRO A 159 -23.86 32.78 17.54
CA PRO A 159 -23.26 33.19 18.81
C PRO A 159 -22.39 32.06 19.42
N PRO A 160 -21.23 32.38 20.02
CA PRO A 160 -20.25 31.40 20.52
C PRO A 160 -20.79 30.37 21.52
N ASP A 161 -21.88 30.70 22.24
CA ASP A 161 -22.49 29.84 23.26
C ASP A 161 -23.71 29.06 22.75
N THR A 162 -23.92 28.98 21.43
CA THR A 162 -25.04 28.24 20.85
C THR A 162 -24.64 26.80 20.59
N ASP A 163 -25.32 25.85 21.23
CA ASP A 163 -25.23 24.43 20.89
C ASP A 163 -25.74 24.19 19.46
N LEU A 164 -24.81 23.95 18.54
CA LEU A 164 -25.11 23.78 17.12
C LEU A 164 -25.86 22.47 16.88
N PHE A 165 -25.59 21.43 17.66
CA PHE A 165 -26.31 20.15 17.56
C PHE A 165 -27.77 20.29 17.99
N ALA A 166 -28.04 21.02 19.08
CA ALA A 166 -29.41 21.32 19.50
C ALA A 166 -30.18 22.19 18.49
N MET A 167 -29.49 23.13 17.83
CA MET A 167 -30.08 23.93 16.75
C MET A 167 -30.42 23.05 15.53
N LEU A 168 -29.47 22.21 15.10
CA LEU A 168 -29.66 21.28 13.98
C LEU A 168 -30.78 20.27 14.27
N ALA A 169 -30.87 19.76 15.50
CA ALA A 169 -31.94 18.85 15.90
C ALA A 169 -33.34 19.46 15.75
N LYS A 170 -33.48 20.79 15.93
CA LYS A 170 -34.74 21.52 15.74
C LYS A 170 -35.05 21.85 14.28
N MET A 171 -34.11 21.65 13.36
CA MET A 171 -34.33 21.88 11.93
C MET A 171 -35.14 20.75 11.28
N PRO A 172 -35.98 21.06 10.27
CA PRO A 172 -36.64 20.05 9.46
C PRO A 172 -35.63 19.08 8.85
N ALA A 173 -35.98 17.80 8.77
CA ALA A 173 -35.11 16.76 8.21
C ALA A 173 -34.62 17.13 6.79
N SER A 174 -35.50 17.70 5.95
CA SER A 174 -35.14 18.12 4.59
C SER A 174 -33.97 19.10 4.52
N LYS A 175 -33.86 20.03 5.48
CA LYS A 175 -32.73 20.99 5.52
C LYS A 175 -31.45 20.36 6.04
N ARG A 176 -31.55 19.38 6.96
CA ARG A 176 -30.39 18.61 7.43
C ARG A 176 -29.84 17.72 6.32
N ASP A 177 -30.71 17.13 5.52
CA ASP A 177 -30.33 16.32 4.36
C ASP A 177 -29.63 17.17 3.31
N GLU A 178 -30.10 18.40 3.07
CA GLU A 178 -29.48 19.34 2.13
C GLU A 178 -28.05 19.74 2.56
N ILE A 179 -27.84 20.01 3.86
CA ILE A 179 -26.50 20.25 4.44
C ILE A 179 -25.60 19.01 4.28
N SER A 180 -26.16 17.83 4.59
CA SER A 180 -25.47 16.54 4.48
C SER A 180 -25.06 16.24 3.04
N GLN A 181 -25.90 16.56 2.05
CA GLN A 181 -25.63 16.40 0.63
C GLN A 181 -24.57 17.39 0.13
N ALA A 182 -24.69 18.68 0.45
CA ALA A 182 -23.71 19.70 0.04
C ALA A 182 -22.28 19.37 0.52
N MET A 183 -22.16 18.87 1.75
CA MET A 183 -20.88 18.36 2.28
C MET A 183 -20.39 17.15 1.48
N THR A 184 -21.27 16.19 1.19
CA THR A 184 -20.92 14.98 0.39
C THR A 184 -20.39 15.36 -0.99
N GLU A 185 -21.06 16.27 -1.69
CA GLU A 185 -20.66 16.76 -3.02
C GLU A 185 -19.29 17.45 -2.98
N ARG A 186 -19.00 18.22 -1.93
CA ARG A 186 -17.70 18.86 -1.75
C ARG A 186 -16.57 17.83 -1.62
N PHE A 187 -16.76 16.80 -0.80
CA PHE A 187 -15.75 15.75 -0.66
C PHE A 187 -15.58 14.93 -1.94
N GLN A 188 -16.66 14.72 -2.70
CA GLN A 188 -16.57 14.15 -4.04
C GLN A 188 -15.66 14.99 -4.96
N ALA A 189 -15.74 16.32 -4.88
CA ALA A 189 -14.90 17.22 -5.68
C ALA A 189 -13.41 17.24 -5.27
N ILE A 190 -13.07 16.95 -4.01
CA ILE A 190 -11.70 17.05 -3.48
C ILE A 190 -10.93 15.71 -3.52
N GLY A 191 -11.61 14.59 -3.69
CA GLY A 191 -10.96 13.29 -3.81
C GLY A 191 -11.86 12.06 -3.69
N GLY A 192 -13.17 12.22 -3.85
CA GLY A 192 -14.13 11.12 -3.79
C GLY A 192 -14.30 10.55 -2.37
N GLU A 193 -14.93 9.38 -2.33
CA GLU A 193 -15.20 8.62 -1.10
C GLU A 193 -13.94 8.29 -0.30
N LYS A 194 -12.83 7.94 -0.98
CA LYS A 194 -11.57 7.60 -0.31
C LYS A 194 -10.98 8.76 0.49
N ALA A 195 -11.04 9.98 -0.04
CA ALA A 195 -10.58 11.16 0.68
C ALA A 195 -11.49 11.49 1.87
N LEU A 196 -12.80 11.27 1.72
CA LEU A 196 -13.77 11.41 2.80
C LEU A 196 -13.47 10.42 3.95
N LEU A 197 -13.30 9.13 3.64
CA LEU A 197 -12.99 8.11 4.64
C LEU A 197 -11.66 8.40 5.36
N GLN A 198 -10.64 8.85 4.62
CA GLN A 198 -9.38 9.27 5.22
C GLN A 198 -9.51 10.52 6.12
N ALA A 199 -10.43 11.42 5.82
CA ALA A 199 -10.73 12.53 6.73
C ALA A 199 -11.51 12.05 7.96
N ALA A 200 -12.44 11.11 7.78
CA ALA A 200 -13.27 10.56 8.84
C ALA A 200 -12.48 9.72 9.86
N THR A 201 -11.37 9.06 9.48
CA THR A 201 -10.50 8.39 10.46
C THR A 201 -9.89 9.38 11.47
N ARG A 202 -9.71 10.65 11.10
CA ARG A 202 -9.32 11.70 12.06
C ARG A 202 -10.41 12.03 13.06
N ALA A 203 -11.67 11.97 12.63
CA ALA A 203 -12.82 12.11 13.54
C ALA A 203 -12.86 10.94 14.54
N VAL A 204 -12.59 9.72 14.08
CA VAL A 204 -12.45 8.55 14.98
C VAL A 204 -11.30 8.74 15.96
N LYS A 205 -10.15 9.27 15.51
CA LYS A 205 -9.03 9.59 16.41
C LYS A 205 -9.44 10.59 17.49
N ALA A 206 -10.12 11.66 17.11
CA ALA A 206 -10.60 12.66 18.07
C ALA A 206 -11.60 12.07 19.07
N GLU A 207 -12.45 11.14 18.63
CA GLU A 207 -13.36 10.42 19.52
C GLU A 207 -12.61 9.51 20.50
N TYR A 208 -11.54 8.84 20.05
CA TYR A 208 -10.68 8.05 20.94
C TYR A 208 -9.91 8.93 21.94
N ASP A 209 -9.39 10.07 21.50
CA ASP A 209 -8.79 11.07 22.40
C ASP A 209 -9.81 11.53 23.45
N ALA A 210 -11.06 11.77 23.04
CA ALA A 210 -12.13 12.16 23.94
C ALA A 210 -12.51 11.04 24.92
N LEU A 211 -12.49 9.77 24.50
CA LEU A 211 -12.69 8.59 25.37
C LEU A 211 -11.53 8.32 26.36
N GLY A 212 -10.46 9.12 26.31
CA GLY A 212 -9.27 8.98 27.13
C GLY A 212 -8.31 7.87 26.66
N VAL A 213 -8.48 7.39 25.42
CA VAL A 213 -7.60 6.37 24.83
C VAL A 213 -6.25 7.01 24.50
N ASP A 214 -5.15 6.29 24.77
CA ASP A 214 -3.81 6.71 24.35
C ASP A 214 -3.64 6.51 22.84
N THR A 215 -4.05 7.51 22.05
CA THR A 215 -3.94 7.46 20.59
C THR A 215 -2.49 7.51 20.11
N ALA A 216 -1.56 8.06 20.91
CA ALA A 216 -0.14 8.05 20.59
C ALA A 216 0.43 6.62 20.66
N LYS A 217 -0.03 5.82 21.62
CA LYS A 217 0.33 4.40 21.69
C LYS A 217 -0.21 3.62 20.48
N ILE A 218 -1.48 3.81 20.10
CA ILE A 218 -2.06 3.17 18.91
C ILE A 218 -1.23 3.50 17.65
N GLN A 219 -0.91 4.78 17.47
CA GLN A 219 -0.08 5.24 16.36
C GLN A 219 1.31 4.59 16.36
N ASN A 220 1.99 4.60 17.51
CA ASN A 220 3.35 4.05 17.63
C ASN A 220 3.37 2.54 17.40
N ASP A 221 2.43 1.80 17.99
CA ASP A 221 2.32 0.35 17.82
C ASP A 221 2.09 0.00 16.35
N TYR A 222 1.22 0.73 15.64
CA TYR A 222 0.98 0.54 14.22
C TYR A 222 2.23 0.82 13.37
N ILE A 223 2.92 1.95 13.61
CA ILE A 223 4.13 2.34 12.87
C ILE A 223 5.26 1.32 13.11
N LEU A 224 5.47 0.91 14.35
CA LEU A 224 6.51 -0.06 14.72
C LEU A 224 6.21 -1.43 14.12
N HIS A 225 4.96 -1.90 14.20
CA HIS A 225 4.57 -3.18 13.62
C HIS A 225 4.74 -3.18 12.09
N THR A 226 4.21 -2.16 11.41
CA THR A 226 4.30 -2.02 9.94
C THR A 226 5.75 -1.83 9.49
N GLY A 227 6.54 -1.04 10.24
CA GLY A 227 7.96 -0.84 9.98
C GLY A 227 8.79 -2.11 10.18
N ALA A 228 8.48 -2.91 11.20
CA ALA A 228 9.14 -4.20 11.43
C ALA A 228 8.85 -5.19 10.27
N LEU A 229 7.61 -5.24 9.80
CA LEU A 229 7.24 -6.03 8.60
C LEU A 229 7.99 -5.56 7.35
N MET A 230 8.10 -4.24 7.15
CA MET A 230 8.86 -3.67 6.03
C MET A 230 10.34 -4.07 6.08
N LEU A 231 10.97 -4.02 7.26
CA LEU A 231 12.36 -4.47 7.45
C LEU A 231 12.52 -5.97 7.18
N LEU A 232 11.56 -6.79 7.59
CA LEU A 232 11.59 -8.23 7.32
C LEU A 232 11.51 -8.52 5.81
N ILE A 233 10.65 -7.82 5.09
CA ILE A 233 10.53 -7.95 3.63
C ILE A 233 11.81 -7.50 2.94
N ALA A 234 12.39 -6.37 3.36
CA ALA A 234 13.68 -5.91 2.84
C ALA A 234 14.81 -6.93 3.09
N LEU A 235 14.81 -7.59 4.26
CA LEU A 235 15.75 -8.66 4.56
C LEU A 235 15.56 -9.88 3.65
N ILE A 236 14.32 -10.28 3.38
CA ILE A 236 13.99 -11.36 2.44
C ILE A 236 14.49 -11.01 1.03
N ALA A 237 14.24 -9.78 0.56
CA ALA A 237 14.73 -9.29 -0.73
C ALA A 237 16.26 -9.35 -0.82
N ALA A 238 16.96 -8.93 0.25
CA ALA A 238 18.42 -8.99 0.32
C ALA A 238 18.94 -10.43 0.26
N ILE A 239 18.35 -11.35 1.02
CA ILE A 239 18.72 -12.78 1.00
C ILE A 239 18.48 -13.39 -0.39
N ALA A 240 17.34 -13.08 -1.01
CA ALA A 240 17.02 -13.54 -2.36
C ALA A 240 18.05 -13.01 -3.38
N THR A 241 18.35 -11.71 -3.33
CA THR A 241 19.34 -11.06 -4.21
C THR A 241 20.73 -11.70 -4.09
N ILE A 242 21.20 -11.93 -2.87
CA ILE A 242 22.50 -12.58 -2.60
C ILE A 242 22.49 -14.02 -3.12
N SER A 243 21.41 -14.75 -2.87
CA SER A 243 21.25 -16.14 -3.31
C SER A 243 21.23 -16.27 -4.83
N VAL A 244 20.51 -15.39 -5.54
CA VAL A 244 20.53 -15.32 -7.01
C VAL A 244 21.94 -15.01 -7.51
N GLY A 245 22.65 -14.06 -6.87
CA GLY A 245 24.04 -13.74 -7.19
C GLY A 245 24.96 -14.97 -7.10
N TYR A 246 24.85 -15.72 -6.01
CA TYR A 246 25.61 -16.97 -5.80
C TYR A 246 25.27 -18.03 -6.86
N LEU A 247 23.98 -18.27 -7.11
CA LEU A 247 23.53 -19.25 -8.11
C LEU A 247 24.02 -18.87 -9.52
N ALA A 248 23.87 -17.60 -9.91
CA ALA A 248 24.33 -17.10 -11.20
C ALA A 248 25.84 -17.29 -11.38
N ALA A 249 26.64 -17.01 -10.34
CA ALA A 249 28.08 -17.23 -10.36
C ALA A 249 28.43 -18.72 -10.53
N ARG A 250 27.74 -19.61 -9.80
CA ARG A 250 27.95 -21.06 -9.89
C ARG A 250 27.57 -21.63 -11.26
N ILE A 251 26.45 -21.20 -11.82
CA ILE A 251 25.98 -21.59 -13.16
C ILE A 251 26.99 -21.12 -14.22
N ALA A 252 27.37 -19.85 -14.18
CA ALA A 252 28.28 -19.26 -15.17
C ALA A 252 29.68 -19.88 -15.12
N ALA A 253 30.26 -20.06 -13.93
CA ALA A 253 31.57 -20.68 -13.77
C ALA A 253 31.55 -22.16 -14.16
N GLY A 254 30.47 -22.89 -13.82
CA GLY A 254 30.27 -24.27 -14.22
C GLY A 254 30.19 -24.43 -15.73
N LEU A 255 29.40 -23.60 -16.40
CA LEU A 255 29.29 -23.54 -17.86
C LEU A 255 30.65 -23.26 -18.50
N ALA A 256 31.39 -22.26 -18.00
CA ALA A 256 32.70 -21.88 -18.53
C ALA A 256 33.72 -23.02 -18.41
N ARG A 257 33.73 -23.73 -17.27
CA ARG A 257 34.56 -24.93 -17.06
C ARG A 257 34.25 -26.00 -18.11
N ASP A 258 32.98 -26.35 -18.30
CA ASP A 258 32.59 -27.41 -19.24
C ASP A 258 32.88 -27.02 -20.69
N LEU A 259 32.70 -25.75 -21.06
CA LEU A 259 33.07 -25.23 -22.37
C LEU A 259 34.58 -25.27 -22.61
N ARG A 260 35.41 -24.90 -21.61
CA ARG A 260 36.88 -24.98 -21.73
C ARG A 260 37.33 -26.40 -21.97
N HIS A 261 36.80 -27.36 -21.20
CA HIS A 261 37.11 -28.78 -21.39
C HIS A 261 36.71 -29.28 -22.78
N ALA A 262 35.49 -28.99 -23.22
CA ALA A 262 35.01 -29.46 -24.52
C ALA A 262 35.75 -28.84 -25.69
N LEU A 263 36.06 -27.54 -25.61
CA LEU A 263 36.81 -26.84 -26.65
C LEU A 263 38.25 -27.34 -26.72
N PHE A 264 38.91 -27.52 -25.57
CA PHE A 264 40.27 -28.07 -25.53
C PHE A 264 40.32 -29.50 -26.09
N ALA A 265 39.40 -30.37 -25.68
CA ALA A 265 39.29 -31.73 -26.20
C ALA A 265 39.08 -31.72 -27.72
N LYS A 266 38.28 -30.80 -28.26
CA LYS A 266 38.04 -30.70 -29.70
C LYS A 266 39.29 -30.25 -30.47
N VAL A 267 40.04 -29.28 -29.93
CA VAL A 267 41.28 -28.76 -30.54
C VAL A 267 42.37 -29.84 -30.59
N MET A 268 42.47 -30.70 -29.58
CA MET A 268 43.43 -31.81 -29.57
C MET A 268 43.21 -32.85 -30.67
N HIS A 269 42.02 -32.89 -31.29
CA HIS A 269 41.69 -33.79 -32.39
C HIS A 269 41.78 -33.12 -33.77
N PHE A 270 42.31 -31.89 -33.86
CA PHE A 270 42.48 -31.20 -35.13
C PHE A 270 43.65 -31.79 -35.93
N SER A 271 43.44 -31.91 -37.24
CA SER A 271 44.49 -32.18 -38.21
C SER A 271 45.37 -30.95 -38.45
N GLY A 272 46.56 -31.13 -39.04
CA GLY A 272 47.45 -30.02 -39.40
C GLY A 272 46.76 -28.95 -40.26
N ALA A 273 45.95 -29.38 -41.25
CA ALA A 273 45.19 -28.46 -42.11
C ALA A 273 44.13 -27.63 -41.35
N GLU A 274 43.57 -28.15 -40.25
CA GLU A 274 42.65 -27.40 -39.39
C GLU A 274 43.37 -26.40 -38.49
N PHE A 275 44.58 -26.74 -38.02
CA PHE A 275 45.43 -25.79 -37.30
C PHE A 275 45.84 -24.61 -38.18
N ASP A 276 46.20 -24.86 -39.44
CA ASP A 276 46.55 -23.79 -40.40
C ASP A 276 45.35 -22.89 -40.70
N ARG A 277 44.14 -23.47 -40.78
CA ARG A 277 42.90 -22.70 -41.03
C ARG A 277 42.48 -21.84 -39.85
N PHE A 278 42.55 -22.36 -38.63
CA PHE A 278 42.09 -21.63 -37.44
C PHE A 278 43.20 -20.81 -36.78
N SER A 279 44.47 -21.12 -36.99
CA SER A 279 45.65 -20.57 -36.30
C SER A 279 45.66 -20.80 -34.79
N THR A 280 46.84 -21.04 -34.23
CA THR A 280 47.04 -21.20 -32.78
C THR A 280 46.56 -19.97 -32.00
N ALA A 281 46.83 -18.76 -32.52
CA ALA A 281 46.44 -17.51 -31.87
C ALA A 281 44.92 -17.36 -31.73
N SER A 282 44.13 -17.67 -32.78
CA SER A 282 42.66 -17.63 -32.67
C SER A 282 42.12 -18.66 -31.69
N LEU A 283 42.71 -19.86 -31.66
CA LEU A 283 42.29 -20.92 -30.75
C LEU A 283 42.53 -20.55 -29.28
N ILE A 284 43.63 -19.85 -28.98
CA ILE A 284 43.91 -19.29 -27.65
C ILE A 284 42.84 -18.27 -27.26
N THR A 285 42.53 -17.30 -28.13
CA THR A 285 41.50 -16.28 -27.86
C THR A 285 40.13 -16.91 -27.61
N ARG A 286 39.75 -17.92 -28.41
CA ARG A 286 38.49 -18.66 -28.25
C ARG A 286 38.42 -19.46 -26.96
N ALA A 287 39.52 -20.05 -26.52
CA ALA A 287 39.59 -20.82 -25.28
C ALA A 287 39.62 -19.96 -24.01
N THR A 288 39.95 -18.67 -24.16
CA THR A 288 40.14 -17.75 -23.03
C THR A 288 39.09 -16.65 -23.04
N ASN A 289 39.30 -15.61 -23.84
CA ASN A 289 38.49 -14.40 -23.89
C ASN A 289 37.02 -14.70 -24.23
N ASP A 290 36.77 -15.50 -25.27
CA ASP A 290 35.40 -15.78 -25.69
C ASP A 290 34.62 -16.57 -24.63
N ILE A 291 35.27 -17.54 -23.96
CA ILE A 291 34.64 -18.29 -22.87
C ILE A 291 34.40 -17.39 -21.65
N THR A 292 35.31 -16.48 -21.34
CA THR A 292 35.10 -15.48 -20.28
C THR A 292 33.93 -14.56 -20.62
N GLN A 293 33.79 -14.10 -21.87
CA GLN A 293 32.63 -13.33 -22.31
C GLN A 293 31.33 -14.14 -22.19
N ILE A 294 31.34 -15.42 -22.56
CA ILE A 294 30.18 -16.31 -22.36
C ILE A 294 29.85 -16.47 -20.87
N GLN A 295 30.85 -16.58 -20.00
CA GLN A 295 30.67 -16.64 -18.55
C GLN A 295 29.98 -15.37 -18.03
N THR A 296 30.50 -14.19 -18.37
CA THR A 296 29.92 -12.91 -17.97
C THR A 296 28.51 -12.73 -18.54
N ALA A 297 28.28 -13.06 -19.81
CA ALA A 297 26.97 -13.03 -20.43
C ALA A 297 25.98 -13.95 -19.72
N THR A 298 26.40 -15.15 -19.32
CA THR A 298 25.55 -16.09 -18.55
C THR A 298 25.20 -15.54 -17.18
N MET A 299 26.16 -14.89 -16.49
CA MET A 299 25.89 -14.24 -15.21
C MET A 299 24.89 -13.08 -15.36
N MET A 300 25.06 -12.24 -16.39
CA MET A 300 24.14 -11.15 -16.71
C MET A 300 22.74 -11.66 -17.07
N LEU A 301 22.67 -12.76 -17.84
CA LEU A 301 21.40 -13.37 -18.23
C LEU A 301 20.58 -13.78 -17.01
N VAL A 302 21.20 -14.52 -16.08
CA VAL A 302 20.51 -15.00 -14.87
C VAL A 302 20.16 -13.85 -13.93
N ARG A 303 21.01 -12.84 -13.76
CA ARG A 303 20.78 -11.76 -12.77
C ARG A 303 19.89 -10.63 -13.26
N MET A 304 20.10 -10.17 -14.49
CA MET A 304 19.54 -8.90 -14.97
C MET A 304 18.51 -9.14 -16.06
N VAL A 305 18.84 -9.99 -17.05
CA VAL A 305 17.95 -10.20 -18.20
C VAL A 305 16.69 -10.97 -17.82
N PHE A 306 16.78 -11.94 -16.91
CA PHE A 306 15.57 -12.58 -16.37
C PHE A 306 14.82 -11.70 -15.37
N TYR A 307 15.52 -10.89 -14.58
CA TYR A 307 14.86 -10.02 -13.60
C TYR A 307 14.03 -8.92 -14.27
N ALA A 308 14.57 -8.26 -15.30
CA ALA A 308 13.93 -7.13 -15.98
C ALA A 308 12.47 -7.38 -16.44
N PRO A 309 12.13 -8.48 -17.14
CA PRO A 309 10.74 -8.76 -17.48
C PRO A 309 9.89 -9.15 -16.26
N ILE A 310 10.47 -9.83 -15.26
CA ILE A 310 9.74 -10.21 -14.03
C ILE A 310 9.30 -8.96 -13.27
N ILE A 311 10.24 -8.05 -12.97
CA ILE A 311 9.94 -6.81 -12.26
C ILE A 311 9.05 -5.89 -13.10
N GLY A 312 9.26 -5.82 -14.42
CA GLY A 312 8.46 -4.99 -15.31
C GLY A 312 7.00 -5.44 -15.39
N ILE A 313 6.75 -6.74 -15.59
CA ILE A 313 5.39 -7.29 -15.60
C ILE A 313 4.75 -7.16 -14.21
N GLY A 314 5.49 -7.48 -13.15
CA GLY A 314 5.01 -7.35 -11.77
C GLY A 314 4.60 -5.91 -11.44
N ALA A 315 5.40 -4.91 -11.85
CA ALA A 315 5.10 -3.51 -11.62
C ALA A 315 3.80 -3.06 -12.33
N ILE A 316 3.56 -3.55 -13.55
CA ILE A 316 2.32 -3.26 -14.27
C ILE A 316 1.12 -3.86 -13.54
N ILE A 317 1.20 -5.13 -13.14
CA ILE A 317 0.12 -5.79 -12.39
C ILE A 317 -0.18 -5.04 -11.10
N HIS A 318 0.84 -4.74 -10.30
CA HIS A 318 0.70 -4.03 -9.02
C HIS A 318 0.11 -2.62 -9.18
N ALA A 319 0.49 -1.92 -10.25
CA ALA A 319 -0.05 -0.60 -10.56
C ALA A 319 -1.54 -0.63 -10.96
N LEU A 320 -1.96 -1.65 -11.71
CA LEU A 320 -3.36 -1.84 -12.11
C LEU A 320 -4.27 -2.12 -10.92
N ASP A 321 -3.80 -2.96 -9.98
CA ASP A 321 -4.56 -3.31 -8.77
C ASP A 321 -4.77 -2.10 -7.85
N LYS A 322 -3.79 -1.20 -7.75
CA LYS A 322 -3.86 -0.05 -6.82
C LYS A 322 -4.73 1.10 -7.33
N SER A 323 -4.89 1.26 -8.64
CA SER A 323 -5.60 2.40 -9.23
C SER A 323 -6.26 2.05 -10.56
N PRO A 324 -7.36 1.26 -10.54
CA PRO A 324 -8.05 0.83 -11.76
C PRO A 324 -8.56 1.98 -12.63
N SER A 325 -8.79 3.17 -12.07
CA SER A 325 -9.22 4.35 -12.83
C SER A 325 -8.08 5.12 -13.52
N MET A 326 -6.82 4.92 -13.09
CA MET A 326 -5.64 5.65 -13.59
C MET A 326 -4.71 4.77 -14.45
N TRP A 327 -5.10 3.55 -14.80
CA TRP A 327 -4.22 2.66 -15.57
C TRP A 327 -3.74 3.25 -16.90
N TRP A 328 -4.60 4.03 -17.56
CA TRP A 328 -4.33 4.60 -18.88
C TRP A 328 -3.24 5.69 -18.82
N THR A 329 -3.17 6.47 -17.74
CA THR A 329 -2.13 7.50 -17.58
C THR A 329 -0.77 6.84 -17.34
N ILE A 330 -0.75 5.76 -16.55
CA ILE A 330 0.44 4.94 -16.32
C ILE A 330 0.90 4.30 -17.63
N ALA A 331 -0.02 3.70 -18.40
CA ALA A 331 0.29 3.09 -19.68
C ALA A 331 0.86 4.12 -20.68
N LEU A 332 0.26 5.31 -20.77
CA LEU A 332 0.77 6.40 -21.59
C LEU A 332 2.19 6.82 -21.17
N ALA A 333 2.43 6.98 -19.87
CA ALA A 333 3.75 7.34 -19.35
C ALA A 333 4.81 6.28 -19.71
N VAL A 334 4.49 5.00 -19.60
CA VAL A 334 5.37 3.89 -20.00
C VAL A 334 5.66 3.93 -21.51
N ILE A 335 4.64 4.16 -22.36
CA ILE A 335 4.82 4.26 -23.81
C ILE A 335 5.75 5.42 -24.16
N VAL A 336 5.55 6.60 -23.56
CA VAL A 336 6.40 7.77 -23.77
C VAL A 336 7.83 7.48 -23.34
N LEU A 337 8.03 6.88 -22.17
CA LEU A 337 9.34 6.50 -21.66
C LEU A 337 10.06 5.52 -22.59
N LEU A 338 9.38 4.45 -23.02
CA LEU A 338 9.93 3.48 -23.97
C LEU A 338 10.23 4.11 -25.33
N GLY A 339 9.42 5.06 -25.78
CA GLY A 339 9.67 5.84 -26.99
C GLY A 339 10.95 6.66 -26.88
N VAL A 340 11.13 7.39 -25.77
CA VAL A 340 12.35 8.15 -25.49
C VAL A 340 13.56 7.23 -25.42
N ILE A 341 13.47 6.11 -24.70
CA ILE A 341 14.56 5.12 -24.60
C ILE A 341 14.90 4.59 -26.00
N SER A 342 13.91 4.25 -26.82
CA SER A 342 14.12 3.72 -28.18
C SER A 342 14.80 4.73 -29.08
N VAL A 343 14.39 6.00 -29.03
CA VAL A 343 15.03 7.09 -29.79
C VAL A 343 16.48 7.27 -29.34
N VAL A 344 16.74 7.33 -28.03
CA VAL A 344 18.10 7.45 -27.50
C VAL A 344 18.95 6.28 -27.97
N PHE A 345 18.48 5.04 -27.81
CA PHE A 345 19.20 3.84 -28.24
C PHE A 345 19.49 3.86 -29.75
N SER A 346 18.54 4.28 -30.59
CA SER A 346 18.75 4.39 -32.04
C SER A 346 19.79 5.43 -32.44
N ILE A 347 20.05 6.42 -31.59
CA ILE A 347 21.05 7.48 -31.84
C ILE A 347 22.42 7.11 -31.25
N THR A 348 22.45 6.46 -30.08
CA THR A 348 23.70 6.17 -29.35
C THR A 348 24.31 4.81 -29.65
N LEU A 349 23.51 3.79 -30.00
CA LEU A 349 24.06 2.51 -30.43
C LEU A 349 24.29 2.52 -31.95
N PRO A 350 25.51 2.21 -32.42
CA PRO A 350 25.85 2.19 -33.84
C PRO A 350 25.20 1.03 -34.62
#